data_AF-A0A2H1FGX7-F1
#
_entry.id   AF-A0A2H1FGX7-F1
#
_cell.length_a   1.000
_cell.length_b   1.000
_cell.length_c   1.000
_cell.angle_alpha   90.00
_cell.angle_beta   90.00
_cell.angle_gamma   90.00
#
_symmetry.space_group_name_H-M   'P 1'
#
loop_
_entity.id
_entity.type
_entity.pdbx_description
1 polymer ?
#
loop_
_entity_poly.entity_id
_entity_poly.type
_entity_poly.pdbx_seq_one_letter_code
_entity_poly.pdbx_strand_id
1 'polypeptide(L)'
;MQSDMNNNKMERMNDEFRDREKVAIDLQKNNSPLINSYQIYHNYIRPYMELDGKTPAKKCGIEVRGDNKWSTLIQNTSKVSRNST
;
A
#
# COMPACT_ATOMS: atom_id res chain seq x y z
N MET A 1 32.14 10.23 -1.79
CA MET A 1 30.79 10.10 -1.17
C MET A 1 30.27 8.72 -1.55
N GLN A 2 30.35 7.77 -0.61
CA GLN A 2 29.95 6.39 -0.85
C GLN A 2 28.42 6.35 -0.72
N SER A 3 27.74 6.22 -1.86
CA SER A 3 26.29 6.06 -1.90
C SER A 3 25.93 4.82 -1.09
N ASP A 4 25.03 4.95 -0.12
CA ASP A 4 24.51 3.83 0.66
C ASP A 4 23.91 2.77 -0.28
N MET A 5 24.70 1.76 -0.68
CA MET A 5 24.25 0.63 -1.50
C MET A 5 23.50 -0.39 -0.62
N ASN A 6 22.50 0.09 0.12
CA ASN A 6 21.81 -0.70 1.13
C ASN A 6 20.39 -1.01 0.63
N ASN A 7 20.15 -2.28 0.27
CA ASN A 7 18.86 -2.77 -0.23
C ASN A 7 17.85 -3.09 0.89
N ASN A 8 18.22 -2.84 2.14
CA ASN A 8 17.48 -3.25 3.34
C ASN A 8 16.01 -2.82 3.34
N LYS A 9 15.68 -1.66 2.74
CA LYS A 9 14.29 -1.17 2.64
C LYS A 9 13.43 -2.03 1.70
N MET A 10 14.00 -2.46 0.58
CA MET A 10 13.31 -3.34 -0.36
C MET A 10 13.20 -4.76 0.19
N GLU A 11 14.26 -5.26 0.85
CA GLU A 11 14.22 -6.56 1.52
C GLU A 11 13.11 -6.61 2.57
N ARG A 12 13.04 -5.61 3.45
CA ARG A 12 11.96 -5.49 4.44
C ARG A 12 10.57 -5.45 3.81
N MET A 13 10.39 -4.71 2.73
CA MET A 13 9.11 -4.66 2.01
C MET A 13 8.73 -6.02 1.42
N ASN A 14 9.70 -6.71 0.82
CA ASN A 14 9.49 -8.03 0.23
C ASN A 14 9.17 -9.08 1.30
N ASP A 15 9.84 -9.03 2.46
CA ASP A 15 9.55 -9.91 3.59
C ASP A 15 8.13 -9.69 4.12
N GLU A 16 7.72 -8.43 4.32
CA GLU A 16 6.35 -8.09 4.73
C GLU A 16 5.28 -8.60 3.74
N PHE A 17 5.59 -8.61 2.44
CA PHE A 17 4.70 -9.13 1.41
C PHE A 17 4.66 -10.67 1.43
N ARG A 18 5.82 -11.31 1.55
CA ARG A 18 5.98 -12.76 1.60
C ARG A 18 5.28 -13.38 2.81
N ASP A 19 5.34 -12.74 3.97
CA ASP A 19 4.64 -13.21 5.17
C ASP A 19 3.12 -13.24 5.00
N ARG A 20 2.56 -12.31 4.22
CA ARG A 20 1.13 -12.25 3.92
C ARG A 20 0.73 -13.24 2.84
N GLU A 21 1.54 -13.34 1.79
CA GLU A 21 1.37 -14.32 0.73
C GLU A 21 1.39 -15.74 1.28
N LYS A 22 2.37 -16.08 2.12
CA LYS A 22 2.53 -17.42 2.70
C LYS A 22 1.27 -17.89 3.44
N VAL A 23 0.59 -16.99 4.15
CA VAL A 23 -0.60 -17.32 4.96
C VAL A 23 -1.88 -17.32 4.10
N ALA A 24 -1.89 -16.61 2.98
CA ALA A 24 -3.04 -16.54 2.09
C ALA A 24 -3.13 -17.78 1.18
N ILE A 25 -3.96 -18.75 1.59
CA ILE A 25 -4.18 -20.03 0.88
C ILE A 25 -4.64 -19.83 -0.58
N ASP A 26 -5.42 -18.78 -0.85
CA ASP A 26 -6.00 -18.49 -2.18
C ASP A 26 -5.06 -17.76 -3.14
N LEU A 27 -3.78 -17.53 -2.77
CA LEU A 27 -2.83 -16.79 -3.62
C LEU A 27 -2.18 -17.63 -4.74
N GLN A 28 -2.54 -18.91 -4.90
CA GLN A 28 -2.01 -19.77 -5.98
C GLN A 28 -2.30 -19.23 -7.39
N LYS A 29 -3.24 -18.28 -7.53
CA LYS A 29 -3.49 -17.57 -8.80
C LYS A 29 -2.65 -16.28 -8.83
N ASN A 30 -1.72 -16.18 -9.79
CA ASN A 30 -0.81 -15.03 -9.96
C ASN A 30 -1.50 -13.65 -10.02
N ASN A 31 -2.77 -13.58 -10.45
CA ASN A 31 -3.56 -12.34 -10.52
C ASN A 31 -4.64 -12.26 -9.43
N SER A 32 -4.33 -12.70 -8.22
CA SER A 32 -5.28 -12.61 -7.11
C SER A 32 -5.54 -11.12 -6.74
N PRO A 33 -6.81 -10.69 -6.63
CA PRO A 33 -7.17 -9.36 -6.14
C PRO A 33 -6.59 -9.03 -4.76
N LEU A 34 -6.22 -10.05 -3.99
CA LEU A 34 -5.58 -9.91 -2.67
C LEU A 34 -4.24 -9.20 -2.74
N ILE A 35 -3.44 -9.44 -3.78
CA ILE A 35 -2.13 -8.78 -3.98
C ILE A 35 -2.33 -7.28 -4.14
N ASN A 36 -3.21 -6.88 -5.06
CA ASN A 36 -3.53 -5.48 -5.31
C ASN A 36 -4.14 -4.81 -4.07
N SER A 37 -5.02 -5.53 -3.39
CA SER A 37 -5.64 -5.04 -2.15
C SER A 37 -4.61 -4.79 -1.05
N TYR A 38 -3.62 -5.67 -0.92
CA TYR A 38 -2.55 -5.51 0.05
C TYR A 38 -1.63 -4.33 -0.28
N GLN A 39 -1.31 -4.10 -1.56
CA GLN A 39 -0.57 -2.92 -1.99
C GLN A 39 -1.30 -1.61 -1.64
N ILE A 40 -2.63 -1.56 -1.85
CA ILE A 40 -3.45 -0.42 -1.46
C ILE A 40 -3.40 -0.22 0.06
N TYR A 41 -3.56 -1.30 0.83
CA TYR A 41 -3.49 -1.25 2.28
C TYR A 41 -2.13 -0.74 2.80
N HIS A 42 -1.03 -1.28 2.27
CA HIS A 42 0.34 -0.89 2.62
C HIS A 42 0.60 0.59 2.34
N ASN A 43 0.19 1.08 1.18
CA ASN A 43 0.49 2.44 0.73
C ASN A 43 -0.37 3.51 1.41
N TYR A 44 -1.66 3.25 1.61
CA TYR A 44 -2.63 4.29 2.00
C TYR A 44 -3.15 4.18 3.42
N ILE A 45 -3.15 2.98 4.02
CA ILE A 45 -3.80 2.75 5.31
C ILE A 45 -2.81 2.46 6.43
N ARG A 46 -1.85 1.55 6.22
CA ARG A 46 -0.90 1.10 7.24
C ARG A 46 0.11 2.20 7.61
N PRO A 47 0.15 2.67 8.87
CA PRO A 47 1.17 3.62 9.32
C PRO A 47 2.52 2.93 9.52
N TYR A 48 3.61 3.61 9.16
CA TYR A 48 4.97 3.12 9.37
C TYR A 48 5.62 3.88 10.52
N MET A 49 6.16 3.17 11.51
CA MET A 49 6.91 3.81 12.61
C MET A 49 8.14 4.55 12.10
N GLU A 50 8.86 3.98 11.13
CA GLU A 50 10.02 4.61 10.48
C GLU A 50 9.67 5.89 9.69
N LEU A 51 8.38 6.08 9.39
CA LEU A 51 7.87 7.26 8.69
C LEU A 51 7.12 8.20 9.62
N ASP A 52 7.41 8.19 10.93
CA ASP A 52 6.75 9.07 11.91
C ASP A 52 5.22 8.84 11.93
N GLY A 53 4.81 7.57 11.85
CA GLY A 53 3.40 7.17 11.78
C GLY A 53 2.71 7.49 10.45
N LYS A 54 3.44 8.04 9.46
CA LYS A 54 2.89 8.34 8.13
C LYS A 54 2.83 7.08 7.27
N THR A 55 1.92 7.08 6.30
CA THR A 55 1.87 6.06 5.26
C THR A 55 2.82 6.45 4.13
N PRO A 56 3.31 5.49 3.32
CA PRO A 56 4.13 5.78 2.15
C PRO A 56 3.49 6.82 1.23
N ALA A 57 2.18 6.70 0.95
CA ALA A 57 1.45 7.68 0.15
C ALA A 57 1.48 9.08 0.75
N LYS A 58 1.30 9.20 2.07
CA LYS A 58 1.34 10.50 2.77
C LYS A 58 2.73 11.14 2.71
N LYS A 59 3.80 10.33 2.78
CA LYS A 59 5.17 10.81 2.61
C LYS A 59 5.44 11.32 1.18
N CYS A 60 4.81 10.69 0.18
CA CYS A 60 4.85 11.16 -1.21
C CYS A 60 3.89 12.34 -1.50
N GLY A 61 3.22 12.90 -0.49
CA GLY A 61 2.29 14.02 -0.64
C GLY A 61 0.87 13.63 -1.11
N ILE A 62 0.59 12.34 -1.26
CA ILE A 62 -0.74 11.83 -1.60
C ILE A 62 -1.52 11.62 -0.30
N GLU A 63 -2.35 12.61 0.04
CA GLU A 63 -3.13 12.58 1.28
C GLU A 63 -4.57 12.11 1.03
N VAL A 64 -4.98 11.09 1.79
CA VAL A 64 -6.39 10.69 1.89
C VAL A 64 -6.99 11.46 3.06
N ARG A 65 -7.72 12.55 2.73
CA ARG A 65 -8.38 13.42 3.70
C ARG A 65 -9.76 12.87 4.06
N GLY A 66 -9.82 12.09 5.13
CA GLY A 66 -11.06 11.61 5.71
C GLY A 66 -10.81 10.79 6.97
N ASP A 67 -11.75 10.84 7.90
CA ASP A 67 -11.66 10.10 9.17
C ASP A 67 -11.58 8.59 8.95
N ASN A 68 -12.32 8.11 7.94
CA ASN A 68 -12.26 6.73 7.47
C ASN A 68 -11.56 6.64 6.11
N LYS A 69 -10.25 6.35 6.14
CA LYS A 69 -9.40 6.22 4.94
C LYS A 69 -9.98 5.27 3.89
N TRP A 70 -10.58 4.15 4.30
CA TRP A 70 -11.17 3.17 3.37
C TRP A 70 -12.38 3.75 2.63
N SER A 71 -13.30 4.37 3.38
CA SER A 71 -14.47 5.00 2.79
C SER A 71 -14.08 6.09 1.79
N THR A 72 -13.12 6.94 2.15
CA THR A 72 -12.62 8.01 1.29
C THR A 72 -11.98 7.49 0.00
N LEU A 73 -11.18 6.41 0.08
CA LEU A 73 -10.59 5.78 -1.10
C LEU A 73 -11.68 5.28 -2.06
N ILE A 74 -12.66 4.54 -1.56
CA ILE A 74 -13.77 3.99 -2.36
C ILE A 74 -14.58 5.11 -3.00
N GLN A 75 -14.92 6.15 -2.23
CA GLN A 75 -15.66 7.31 -2.74
C GLN A 75 -14.89 8.03 -3.84
N ASN A 76 -13.58 8.22 -3.68
CA ASN A 76 -12.74 8.86 -4.70
C ASN A 76 -12.70 8.03 -6.00
N THR A 77 -12.53 6.71 -5.91
CA THR A 77 -12.57 5.83 -7.08
C THR A 77 -13.94 5.88 -7.77
N SER A 78 -15.04 5.87 -7.01
CA SER A 78 -16.40 5.95 -7.56
C SER A 78 -16.65 7.25 -8.36
N LYS A 79 -16.01 8.37 -7.96
CA LYS A 79 -16.13 9.65 -8.67
C LYS A 79 -15.38 9.63 -9.99
N VAL A 80 -14.18 9.04 -10.03
CA VAL A 80 -13.40 8.91 -11.27
C VAL A 80 -14.17 8.11 -12.31
N SER A 81 -14.74 6.95 -11.94
CA SER A 81 -15.51 6.12 -12.87
C SER A 81 -16.69 6.85 -13.53
N ARG A 82 -17.35 7.79 -12.82
CA ARG A 82 -18.46 8.57 -13.38
C ARG A 82 -18.01 9.68 -14.34
N ASN A 83 -16.79 10.18 -14.18
CA ASN A 83 -16.27 11.28 -15.00
C ASN A 83 -15.52 10.78 -16.25
N SER A 84 -15.25 9.48 -16.33
CA SER A 84 -14.56 8.83 -17.46
C SER A 84 -15.51 8.19 -18.48
N THR A 85 -16.82 8.46 -18.36
CA THR A 85 -17.88 8.08 -19.32
C THR A 85 -18.52 9.34 -19.85
#